data_AF-A0A924YW05-F1
#
_entry.id   AF-A0A924YW05-F1
#
_cell.length_a   1.000
_cell.length_b   1.000
_cell.length_c   1.000
_cell.angle_alpha   90.00
_cell.angle_beta   90.00
_cell.angle_gamma   90.00
#
_symmetry.space_group_name_H-M   'P 1'
#
loop_
_entity.id
_entity.type
_entity.pdbx_description
1 polymer ?
#
loop_
_entity_poly.entity_id
_entity_poly.type
_entity_poly.pdbx_seq_one_letter_code
_entity_poly.pdbx_strand_id
1 'polypeptide(L)'
;MSALIGVLNFDSMSVILAADPLPDRLMWLLTWVVAPLVCTLFVAWLVLRYIPNDAVGVVEKLWSLSGSVPEGQIMAAGGEAGFHSDLLRGGMHFGLWRWQYVIHKIRLVTIPQGKIGYIYARDGEPLPPSQTLARVVASNHFQDARAFLGERGPDTRGQRGRQRAILREGVYAINPALFIVITEDAVYSLRGLQSAQERAAVDSWQAELREIEGFDPVVVGGGIKVPDPVNPDQTLIVDSIGIVTVHDGLSLLPGEIIAPTVGADPSDPHYHNNFQVPEEFLAAGGQRGRQHAVLTDGTYFINRWFATVRMIPKTLVPIGHVGVVVSYYGQQGRDISGTAFRHGERVEEGE
;
A
#
# COMPACT_ATOMS: atom_id res chain seq x y z
N MET A 1 35.51 50.23 23.85
CA MET A 1 36.95 50.22 24.17
C MET A 1 37.50 48.83 23.84
N SER A 2 38.71 48.77 23.28
CA SER A 2 39.44 47.62 22.68
C SER A 2 39.40 47.58 21.13
N ALA A 3 40.39 48.22 20.51
CA ALA A 3 40.70 48.11 19.09
C ALA A 3 41.52 46.83 18.82
N LEU A 4 41.15 46.05 17.80
CA LEU A 4 41.90 44.88 17.36
C LEU A 4 43.03 45.34 16.41
N ILE A 5 44.28 45.26 16.83
CA ILE A 5 45.45 45.66 16.03
C ILE A 5 45.98 44.43 15.30
N GLY A 6 45.73 44.32 13.99
CA GLY A 6 46.40 43.36 13.12
C GLY A 6 47.64 43.98 12.50
N VAL A 7 48.83 43.42 12.77
CA VAL A 7 50.09 43.83 12.16
C VAL A 7 50.47 42.82 11.08
N LEU A 8 50.46 43.23 9.81
CA LEU A 8 51.07 42.48 8.71
C LEU A 8 52.46 43.09 8.45
N ASN A 9 53.52 42.33 8.73
CA ASN A 9 54.90 42.74 8.49
C ASN A 9 55.30 42.44 7.04
N PHE A 10 55.56 43.49 6.25
CA PHE A 10 56.41 43.45 5.07
C PHE A 10 57.52 44.48 5.27
N ASP A 11 58.76 44.06 4.98
CA ASP A 11 59.98 44.81 5.26
C ASP A 11 59.86 46.29 4.90
N SER A 12 60.09 47.12 5.92
CA SER A 12 60.33 48.58 5.85
C SER A 12 59.13 49.53 5.72
N MET A 13 57.87 49.08 5.78
CA MET A 13 56.73 50.02 5.90
C MET A 13 55.56 49.39 6.67
N SER A 14 55.44 49.75 7.96
CA SER A 14 54.27 49.40 8.78
C SER A 14 53.11 50.34 8.45
N VAL A 15 52.20 49.91 7.58
CA VAL A 15 50.91 50.59 7.37
C VAL A 15 49.97 50.19 8.50
N ILE A 16 49.77 51.07 9.48
CA ILE A 16 48.78 50.90 10.54
C ILE A 16 47.41 51.25 9.95
N LEU A 17 46.62 50.24 9.62
CA LEU A 17 45.20 50.40 9.29
C LEU A 17 44.42 50.60 10.59
N ALA A 18 44.47 51.83 11.12
CA ALA A 18 43.58 52.26 12.19
C ALA A 18 42.20 52.55 11.58
N ALA A 19 41.28 51.60 11.68
CA ALA A 19 39.88 51.90 11.43
C ALA A 19 39.35 52.69 12.64
N ASP A 20 39.05 53.97 12.46
CA ASP A 20 38.43 54.79 13.49
C ASP A 20 37.12 54.12 13.95
N PRO A 21 36.88 53.95 15.28
CA PRO A 21 35.63 53.40 15.76
C PRO A 21 34.48 54.34 15.36
N LEU A 22 33.41 53.77 14.81
CA LEU A 22 32.21 54.52 14.45
C LEU A 22 31.72 55.36 15.66
N PRO A 23 31.17 56.57 15.45
CA PRO A 23 30.64 57.40 16.54
C PRO A 23 29.63 56.61 17.40
N ASP A 24 29.69 56.74 18.72
CA ASP A 24 28.84 55.96 19.65
C ASP A 24 27.35 56.02 19.29
N ARG A 25 26.87 57.17 18.82
CA ARG A 25 25.47 57.36 18.37
C ARG A 25 25.13 56.48 17.16
N LEU A 26 26.06 56.31 16.23
CA LEU A 26 25.91 55.47 15.05
C LEU A 26 25.95 53.98 15.44
N MET A 27 26.78 53.59 16.40
CA MET A 27 26.77 52.23 16.96
C MET A 27 25.43 51.88 17.63
N TRP A 28 24.84 52.79 18.42
CA TRP A 28 23.51 52.57 19.00
C TRP A 28 22.44 52.47 17.93
N LEU A 29 22.43 53.38 16.94
CA LEU A 29 21.50 53.34 15.81
C LEU A 29 21.59 52.04 15.00
N LEU A 30 22.81 51.60 14.68
CA LEU A 30 23.06 50.32 14.02
C LEU A 30 22.57 49.16 14.87
N THR A 31 22.77 49.19 16.19
CA THR A 31 22.26 48.14 17.09
C THR A 31 20.74 48.07 17.07
N TRP A 32 20.04 49.22 17.14
CA TRP A 32 18.58 49.29 17.10
C TRP A 32 17.97 48.89 15.76
N VAL A 33 18.74 48.89 14.66
CA VAL A 33 18.29 48.44 13.34
C VAL A 33 18.67 47.00 13.06
N VAL A 34 19.91 46.60 13.41
CA VAL A 34 20.43 45.26 13.15
C VAL A 34 19.85 44.24 14.12
N ALA A 35 19.68 44.58 15.40
CA ALA A 35 19.11 43.65 16.38
C ALA A 35 17.68 43.18 16.02
N PRO A 36 16.71 44.04 15.66
CA PRO A 36 15.39 43.57 15.25
C PRO A 36 15.43 42.83 13.92
N LEU A 37 16.32 43.18 13.00
CA LEU A 37 16.50 42.43 11.75
C LEU A 37 17.02 41.01 12.02
N VAL A 38 18.03 40.86 12.88
CA VAL A 38 18.55 39.54 13.27
C VAL A 38 17.48 38.76 14.04
N CYS A 39 16.73 39.42 14.93
CA CYS A 39 15.64 38.80 15.67
C CYS A 39 14.53 38.31 14.73
N THR A 40 14.11 39.11 13.74
CA THR A 40 13.10 38.70 12.76
C THR A 40 13.59 37.56 11.88
N LEU A 41 14.84 37.59 11.42
CA LEU A 41 15.44 36.48 10.68
C LEU A 41 15.55 35.21 11.53
N PHE A 42 15.88 35.33 12.82
CA PHE A 42 15.94 34.20 13.74
C PHE A 42 14.56 33.59 13.99
N VAL A 43 13.53 34.41 14.25
CA VAL A 43 12.15 33.95 14.39
C VAL A 43 11.64 33.33 13.08
N ALA A 44 11.93 33.94 11.94
CA ALA A 44 11.60 33.39 10.63
C ALA A 44 12.26 32.02 10.43
N TRP A 45 13.54 31.87 10.77
CA TRP A 45 14.24 30.58 10.70
C TRP A 45 13.64 29.52 11.66
N LEU A 46 13.13 29.94 12.82
CA LEU A 46 12.49 29.05 13.79
C LEU A 46 11.10 28.56 13.35
N VAL A 47 10.36 29.38 12.61
CA VAL A 47 8.94 29.14 12.28
C VAL A 47 8.73 28.66 10.84
N LEU A 48 9.53 29.17 9.90
CA LEU A 48 9.39 28.88 8.47
C LEU A 48 10.00 27.52 8.13
N ARG A 49 9.19 26.68 7.49
CA ARG A 49 9.61 25.36 7.01
C ARG A 49 9.26 25.21 5.54
N TYR A 50 10.27 24.89 4.74
CA TYR A 50 10.10 24.63 3.31
C TYR A 50 10.14 23.13 3.02
N ILE A 51 9.15 22.64 2.28
CA ILE A 51 9.06 21.26 1.80
C ILE A 51 9.05 21.30 0.27
N PRO A 52 9.95 20.54 -0.39
CA PRO A 52 9.98 20.52 -1.84
C PRO A 52 8.77 19.76 -2.39
N ASN A 53 8.38 20.07 -3.62
CA ASN A 53 7.15 19.55 -4.23
C ASN A 53 7.21 18.06 -4.61
N ASP A 54 8.39 17.46 -4.63
CA ASP A 54 8.64 16.04 -4.89
C ASP A 54 8.61 15.18 -3.61
N ALA A 55 8.31 15.80 -2.47
CA ALA A 55 8.33 15.15 -1.16
C ALA A 55 7.10 15.52 -0.32
N VAL A 56 6.81 14.66 0.65
CA VAL A 56 5.90 14.93 1.76
C VAL A 56 6.70 15.14 3.03
N GLY A 57 6.22 16.07 3.86
CA GLY A 57 6.71 16.25 5.22
C GLY A 57 5.87 15.45 6.19
N VAL A 58 6.46 14.42 6.79
CA VAL A 58 5.87 13.75 7.96
C VAL A 58 6.22 14.57 9.19
N VAL A 59 5.19 14.99 9.92
CA VAL A 59 5.35 15.81 11.12
C VAL A 59 5.38 14.92 12.35
N GLU A 60 6.39 15.13 13.19
CA GLU A 60 6.51 14.52 14.49
C GLU A 60 6.53 15.62 15.55
N LYS A 61 5.64 15.54 16.52
CA LYS A 61 5.54 16.48 17.64
C LYS A 61 6.22 15.89 18.86
N LEU A 62 7.33 16.49 19.30
CA LEU A 62 8.18 15.96 20.37
C LEU A 62 7.55 16.03 21.75
N TRP A 63 6.73 17.06 22.00
CA TRP A 63 6.05 17.23 23.28
C TRP A 63 4.75 18.03 23.11
N SER A 64 3.78 17.73 23.98
CA SER A 64 2.47 18.39 24.03
C SER A 64 2.02 18.50 25.48
N LEU A 65 1.28 19.57 25.79
CA LEU A 65 0.65 19.74 27.11
C LEU A 65 -0.53 18.78 27.31
N SER A 66 -1.12 18.28 26.21
CA SER A 66 -2.25 17.35 26.23
C SER A 66 -1.87 15.89 26.46
N GLY A 67 -0.57 15.59 26.63
CA GLY A 67 -0.06 14.22 26.80
C GLY A 67 0.53 13.60 25.53
N SER A 68 0.82 12.30 25.63
CA SER A 68 1.37 11.44 24.56
C SER A 68 0.26 10.61 23.91
N VAL A 69 0.52 10.07 22.72
CA VAL A 69 -0.38 9.12 22.05
C VAL A 69 -0.81 8.00 23.01
N PRO A 70 -2.10 7.60 23.03
CA PRO A 70 -2.61 6.49 23.83
C PRO A 70 -1.86 5.17 23.59
N GLU A 71 -1.82 4.32 24.61
CA GLU A 71 -1.13 3.03 24.53
C GLU A 71 -1.65 2.18 23.36
N GLY A 72 -0.73 1.61 22.59
CA GLY A 72 -1.02 0.77 21.42
C GLY A 72 -1.27 1.52 20.11
N GLN A 73 -1.31 2.85 20.14
CA GLN A 73 -1.36 3.71 18.93
C GLN A 73 0.00 4.38 18.71
N ILE A 74 0.33 4.62 17.44
CA ILE A 74 1.58 5.25 17.00
C ILE A 74 1.31 6.65 16.44
N MET A 75 0.09 6.88 15.93
CA MET A 75 -0.29 8.14 15.28
C MET A 75 -1.13 9.03 16.19
N ALA A 76 -0.75 10.31 16.27
CA ALA A 76 -1.47 11.36 16.96
C ALA A 76 -2.52 12.00 16.04
N ALA A 77 -3.82 11.77 16.33
CA ALA A 77 -4.94 12.37 15.62
C ALA A 77 -5.43 13.70 16.25
N GLY A 78 -5.27 13.85 17.57
CA GLY A 78 -5.89 14.92 18.39
C GLY A 78 -4.96 15.98 18.97
N GLY A 79 -3.73 16.15 18.43
CA GLY A 79 -2.77 17.16 18.91
C GLY A 79 -1.87 16.71 20.08
N GLU A 80 -1.92 15.43 20.43
CA GLU A 80 -0.99 14.74 21.32
C GLU A 80 0.46 14.78 20.81
N ALA A 81 1.43 14.48 21.66
CA ALA A 81 2.82 14.27 21.23
C ALA A 81 2.93 12.94 20.46
N GLY A 82 3.64 12.93 19.32
CA GLY A 82 3.78 11.76 18.44
C GLY A 82 3.81 12.12 16.95
N PHE A 83 3.73 11.09 16.08
CA PHE A 83 3.63 11.26 14.63
C PHE A 83 2.24 11.76 14.24
N HIS A 84 2.16 12.84 13.50
CA HIS A 84 0.88 13.38 13.09
C HIS A 84 0.27 12.55 11.95
N SER A 85 -1.06 12.41 11.96
CA SER A 85 -1.80 11.80 10.85
C SER A 85 -1.62 12.60 9.56
N ASP A 86 -1.73 13.92 9.66
CA ASP A 86 -1.77 14.79 8.49
C ASP A 86 -0.36 15.10 7.98
N LEU A 87 -0.24 15.08 6.66
CA LEU A 87 1.01 15.35 5.96
C LEU A 87 1.09 16.79 5.49
N LEU A 88 2.31 17.32 5.50
CA LEU A 88 2.61 18.58 4.85
C LEU A 88 2.94 18.35 3.38
N ARG A 89 2.14 18.95 2.50
CA ARG A 89 2.39 18.99 1.05
C ARG A 89 3.51 19.98 0.72
N GLY A 90 4.02 19.95 -0.51
CA GLY A 90 5.03 20.89 -0.98
C GLY A 90 4.61 22.36 -0.80
N GLY A 91 5.55 23.20 -0.37
CA GLY A 91 5.31 24.61 -0.09
C GLY A 91 5.99 25.14 1.17
N MET A 92 5.67 26.39 1.50
CA MET A 92 6.11 27.06 2.72
C MET A 92 5.04 26.89 3.81
N HIS A 93 5.46 26.37 4.96
CA HIS A 93 4.61 26.17 6.13
C HIS A 93 5.08 27.05 7.28
N PHE A 94 4.13 27.59 8.03
CA PHE A 94 4.34 28.46 9.18
C PHE A 94 3.79 27.80 10.46
N GLY A 95 4.29 28.21 11.63
CA GLY A 95 3.83 27.72 12.93
C GLY A 95 4.48 26.43 13.42
N LEU A 96 5.44 25.86 12.67
CA LEU A 96 6.12 24.61 12.99
C LEU A 96 7.50 24.85 13.63
N TRP A 97 7.46 25.27 14.89
CA TRP A 97 8.64 25.61 15.69
C TRP A 97 9.67 24.48 15.75
N ARG A 98 10.95 24.80 15.47
CA ARG A 98 12.03 23.79 15.36
C ARG A 98 12.28 22.94 16.60
N TRP A 99 11.93 23.41 17.79
CA TRP A 99 12.11 22.68 19.06
C TRP A 99 10.89 21.84 19.46
N GLN A 100 9.74 22.05 18.83
CA GLN A 100 8.52 21.31 19.12
C GLN A 100 8.23 20.28 18.03
N TYR A 101 8.55 20.59 16.77
CA TYR A 101 8.25 19.76 15.61
C TYR A 101 9.50 19.35 14.85
N VAL A 102 9.62 18.05 14.61
CA VAL A 102 10.56 17.44 13.66
C VAL A 102 9.81 17.12 12.37
N ILE A 103 10.41 17.45 11.23
CA ILE A 103 9.82 17.19 9.91
C ILE A 103 10.74 16.25 9.16
N HIS A 104 10.23 15.06 8.87
CA HIS A 104 10.90 14.07 8.05
C HIS A 104 10.45 14.23 6.60
N LYS A 105 11.37 14.63 5.72
CA LYS A 105 11.10 14.82 4.29
C LYS A 105 11.33 13.52 3.55
N ILE A 106 10.28 12.99 2.93
CA ILE A 106 10.33 11.70 2.24
C ILE A 106 9.73 11.89 0.86
N ARG A 107 10.34 11.28 -0.14
CA ARG A 107 9.87 11.35 -1.53
C ARG A 107 8.44 10.81 -1.64
N LEU A 108 7.69 11.37 -2.57
CA LEU A 108 6.36 10.86 -2.91
C LEU A 108 6.45 9.38 -3.34
N VAL A 109 5.44 8.61 -2.96
CA VAL A 109 5.32 7.20 -3.35
C VAL A 109 4.99 7.17 -4.82
N THR A 110 5.89 6.64 -5.64
CA THR A 110 5.68 6.51 -7.08
C THR A 110 5.57 5.04 -7.44
N ILE A 111 4.48 4.69 -8.12
CA ILE A 111 4.24 3.34 -8.64
C ILE A 111 4.39 3.42 -10.15
N PRO A 112 5.32 2.64 -10.75
CA PRO A 112 5.54 2.63 -12.19
C PRO A 112 4.28 2.24 -12.97
N GLN A 113 4.25 2.60 -14.25
CA GLN A 113 3.13 2.26 -15.13
C GLN A 113 2.98 0.75 -15.26
N GLY A 114 1.74 0.28 -15.18
CA GLY A 114 1.41 -1.15 -15.30
C GLY A 114 1.85 -1.98 -14.11
N LYS A 115 2.27 -1.37 -13.00
CA LYS A 115 2.66 -2.07 -11.76
C LYS A 115 1.63 -1.85 -10.64
N ILE A 116 1.70 -2.75 -9.66
CA ILE A 116 0.84 -2.77 -8.48
C ILE A 116 1.67 -2.41 -7.24
N GLY A 117 1.16 -1.53 -6.39
CA GLY A 117 1.73 -1.25 -5.07
C GLY A 117 0.94 -1.92 -3.96
N TYR A 118 1.65 -2.43 -2.95
CA TYR A 118 1.07 -3.05 -1.76
C TYR A 118 1.24 -2.16 -0.54
N ILE A 119 0.29 -2.22 0.39
CA ILE A 119 0.25 -1.36 1.57
C ILE A 119 0.21 -2.22 2.82
N TYR A 120 1.01 -1.85 3.80
CA TYR A 120 0.98 -2.36 5.16
C TYR A 120 0.73 -1.20 6.12
N ALA A 121 -0.29 -1.29 6.97
CA ALA A 121 -0.58 -0.28 7.99
C ALA A 121 0.02 -0.69 9.33
N ARG A 122 0.74 0.23 9.98
CA ARG A 122 1.41 -0.01 11.27
C ARG A 122 0.47 0.22 12.46
N ASP A 123 -0.55 1.04 12.26
CA ASP A 123 -1.53 1.44 13.27
C ASP A 123 -2.95 1.30 12.71
N GLY A 124 -3.94 1.31 13.60
CA GLY A 124 -5.33 1.01 13.31
C GLY A 124 -5.86 -0.11 14.21
N GLU A 125 -7.09 -0.51 13.96
CA GLU A 125 -7.73 -1.61 14.70
C GLU A 125 -6.96 -2.93 14.47
N PRO A 126 -6.72 -3.76 15.50
CA PRO A 126 -6.13 -5.07 15.32
C PRO A 126 -6.99 -5.96 14.41
N LEU A 127 -6.35 -6.79 13.57
CA LEU A 127 -7.09 -7.77 12.79
C LEU A 127 -7.73 -8.81 13.72
N PRO A 128 -8.97 -9.23 13.46
CA PRO A 128 -9.57 -10.41 14.06
C PRO A 128 -8.71 -11.67 13.81
N PRO A 129 -8.69 -12.65 14.72
CA PRO A 129 -7.86 -13.84 14.59
C PRO A 129 -8.06 -14.68 13.31
N SER A 130 -9.26 -14.62 12.72
CA SER A 130 -9.61 -15.34 11.50
C SER A 130 -9.28 -14.58 10.21
N GLN A 131 -8.98 -13.29 10.30
CA GLN A 131 -8.78 -12.40 9.16
C GLN A 131 -7.29 -12.24 8.86
N THR A 132 -6.89 -12.43 7.60
CA THR A 132 -5.47 -12.40 7.20
C THR A 132 -5.03 -11.06 6.61
N LEU A 133 -5.95 -10.33 5.97
CA LEU A 133 -5.73 -9.03 5.36
C LEU A 133 -6.71 -8.01 5.90
N ALA A 134 -6.22 -6.79 6.15
CA ALA A 134 -7.00 -5.68 6.67
C ALA A 134 -8.00 -5.14 5.62
N ARG A 135 -9.17 -4.76 6.11
CA ARG A 135 -10.28 -4.21 5.31
C ARG A 135 -9.92 -2.90 4.63
N VAL A 136 -10.51 -2.65 3.47
CA VAL A 136 -10.38 -1.38 2.75
C VAL A 136 -11.30 -0.33 3.36
N VAL A 137 -10.72 0.84 3.68
CA VAL A 137 -11.47 2.00 4.17
C VAL A 137 -11.29 3.17 3.22
N ALA A 138 -12.37 3.91 2.99
CA ALA A 138 -12.37 5.13 2.17
C ALA A 138 -11.42 6.18 2.77
N SER A 139 -10.25 6.34 2.14
CA SER A 139 -9.15 7.17 2.64
C SER A 139 -8.35 7.84 1.51
N ASN A 140 -9.01 8.04 0.36
CA ASN A 140 -8.38 8.57 -0.87
C ASN A 140 -7.08 7.82 -1.23
N HIS A 141 -7.17 6.49 -1.34
CA HIS A 141 -6.03 5.59 -1.58
C HIS A 141 -4.93 5.74 -0.52
N PHE A 142 -5.29 5.72 0.77
CA PHE A 142 -4.37 5.85 1.91
C PHE A 142 -3.61 7.19 2.00
N GLN A 143 -4.02 8.20 1.22
CA GLN A 143 -3.44 9.54 1.31
C GLN A 143 -3.99 10.36 2.48
N ASP A 144 -5.18 10.00 2.97
CA ASP A 144 -5.79 10.57 4.16
C ASP A 144 -5.69 9.57 5.33
N ALA A 145 -4.63 9.73 6.12
CA ALA A 145 -4.38 8.90 7.30
C ALA A 145 -5.40 9.14 8.42
N ARG A 146 -5.96 10.36 8.53
CA ARG A 146 -6.96 10.69 9.54
C ARG A 146 -8.28 10.00 9.21
N ALA A 147 -8.71 10.04 7.95
CA ALA A 147 -9.88 9.29 7.49
C ALA A 147 -9.69 7.78 7.69
N PHE A 148 -8.50 7.23 7.42
CA PHE A 148 -8.20 5.82 7.66
C PHE A 148 -8.27 5.47 9.15
N LEU A 149 -7.64 6.24 10.03
CA LEU A 149 -7.65 5.97 11.47
C LEU A 149 -8.98 6.28 12.14
N GLY A 150 -9.88 6.99 11.46
CA GLY A 150 -11.27 7.21 11.85
C GLY A 150 -11.47 8.12 13.07
N GLU A 151 -12.39 9.08 12.93
CA GLU A 151 -13.13 9.69 14.05
C GLU A 151 -14.53 9.07 14.23
N ARG A 152 -14.91 8.12 13.35
CA ARG A 152 -16.26 7.53 13.26
C ARG A 152 -16.20 6.02 13.50
N GLY A 153 -16.96 5.55 14.49
CA GLY A 153 -17.47 4.18 14.68
C GLY A 153 -16.46 3.02 14.72
N PRO A 154 -16.73 1.94 15.49
CA PRO A 154 -15.86 0.75 15.50
C PRO A 154 -15.77 0.07 14.11
N ASP A 155 -16.83 0.07 13.31
CA ASP A 155 -16.88 -0.72 12.06
C ASP A 155 -16.33 0.00 10.82
N THR A 156 -15.99 1.29 10.94
CA THR A 156 -15.49 2.13 9.82
C THR A 156 -14.01 2.48 9.94
N ARG A 157 -13.32 1.97 10.97
CA ARG A 157 -11.91 2.27 11.24
C ARG A 157 -10.98 1.44 10.34
N GLY A 158 -9.84 1.98 9.94
CA GLY A 158 -8.79 1.21 9.27
C GLY A 158 -8.19 0.16 10.21
N GLN A 159 -7.85 -1.00 9.67
CA GLN A 159 -7.21 -2.09 10.40
C GLN A 159 -5.70 -2.08 10.14
N ARG A 160 -4.89 -2.36 11.18
CA ARG A 160 -3.44 -2.53 11.02
C ARG A 160 -3.13 -3.83 10.26
N GLY A 161 -1.93 -3.96 9.70
CA GLY A 161 -1.45 -5.11 8.94
C GLY A 161 -1.46 -4.93 7.42
N ARG A 162 -1.26 -6.03 6.69
CA ARG A 162 -1.29 -6.07 5.21
C ARG A 162 -2.71 -5.74 4.73
N GLN A 163 -2.85 -4.83 3.79
CA GLN A 163 -4.15 -4.35 3.31
C GLN A 163 -4.67 -5.17 2.12
N ARG A 164 -6.00 -5.27 2.00
CA ARG A 164 -6.66 -5.85 0.81
C ARG A 164 -6.63 -4.93 -0.41
N ALA A 165 -6.62 -3.62 -0.21
CA ALA A 165 -6.51 -2.67 -1.30
C ALA A 165 -5.10 -2.68 -1.88
N ILE A 166 -5.03 -2.48 -3.19
CA ILE A 166 -3.80 -2.24 -3.94
C ILE A 166 -3.75 -0.79 -4.38
N LEU A 167 -2.54 -0.31 -4.65
CA LEU A 167 -2.33 0.96 -5.33
C LEU A 167 -1.99 0.72 -6.80
N ARG A 168 -2.59 1.54 -7.65
CA ARG A 168 -2.36 1.55 -9.10
C ARG A 168 -1.22 2.49 -9.45
N GLU A 169 -0.77 2.45 -10.69
CA GLU A 169 0.20 3.38 -11.24
C GLU A 169 -0.15 4.84 -10.91
N GLY A 170 0.85 5.64 -10.52
CA GLY A 170 0.64 7.02 -10.10
C GLY A 170 1.60 7.48 -9.01
N VAL A 171 1.38 8.72 -8.58
CA VAL A 171 2.16 9.37 -7.52
C VAL A 171 1.23 9.68 -6.35
N TYR A 172 1.56 9.13 -5.19
CA TYR A 172 0.74 9.22 -3.99
C TYR A 172 1.47 9.90 -2.85
N ALA A 173 0.75 10.75 -2.14
CA ALA A 173 1.24 11.46 -0.99
C ALA A 173 0.76 10.78 0.30
N ILE A 174 1.31 9.58 0.53
CA ILE A 174 0.99 8.66 1.63
C ILE A 174 1.89 8.93 2.83
N ASN A 175 1.39 8.69 4.06
CA ASN A 175 2.14 8.92 5.29
C ASN A 175 3.00 7.71 5.66
N PRO A 176 4.33 7.73 5.47
CA PRO A 176 5.20 6.59 5.74
C PRO A 176 5.44 6.31 7.23
N ALA A 177 4.92 7.13 8.15
CA ALA A 177 4.88 6.79 9.58
C ALA A 177 3.80 5.76 9.88
N LEU A 178 2.66 5.86 9.19
CA LEU A 178 1.51 4.96 9.33
C LEU A 178 1.57 3.79 8.35
N PHE A 179 1.91 4.07 7.10
CA PHE A 179 1.83 3.09 6.02
C PHE A 179 3.21 2.77 5.46
N ILE A 180 3.49 1.49 5.26
CA ILE A 180 4.63 1.02 4.49
C ILE A 180 4.10 0.66 3.11
N VAL A 181 4.63 1.31 2.07
CA VAL A 181 4.27 0.97 0.68
C VAL A 181 5.38 0.14 0.07
N ILE A 182 5.02 -1.06 -0.37
CA ILE A 182 5.91 -2.02 -1.01
C ILE A 182 5.63 -1.97 -2.51
N THR A 183 6.65 -1.62 -3.28
CA THR A 183 6.64 -1.66 -4.75
C THR A 183 7.72 -2.64 -5.22
N GLU A 184 7.76 -2.93 -6.52
CA GLU A 184 8.79 -3.80 -7.08
C GLU A 184 10.19 -3.23 -6.88
N ASP A 185 10.36 -1.92 -7.10
CA ASP A 185 11.67 -1.26 -7.07
C ASP A 185 12.08 -0.80 -5.67
N ALA A 186 11.11 -0.41 -4.84
CA ALA A 186 11.38 0.25 -3.57
C ALA A 186 10.34 -0.04 -2.49
N VAL A 187 10.78 0.07 -1.23
CA VAL A 187 9.93 0.08 -0.05
C VAL A 187 9.93 1.49 0.55
N TYR A 188 8.79 2.17 0.49
CA TYR A 188 8.61 3.51 1.04
C TYR A 188 8.17 3.41 2.50
N SER A 189 9.05 3.82 3.41
CA SER A 189 8.83 3.72 4.84
C SER A 189 9.76 4.64 5.62
N LEU A 190 9.38 4.98 6.86
CA LEU A 190 10.26 5.68 7.80
C LEU A 190 11.23 4.68 8.44
N ARG A 191 12.44 4.54 7.87
CA ARG A 191 13.46 3.59 8.34
C ARG A 191 13.82 3.76 9.82
N GLY A 192 13.80 5.00 10.32
CA GLY A 192 14.08 5.30 11.73
C GLY A 192 13.08 4.70 12.72
N LEU A 193 11.88 4.35 12.26
CA LEU A 193 10.81 3.81 13.11
C LEU A 193 10.72 2.29 13.09
N GLN A 194 11.44 1.61 12.20
CA GLN A 194 11.28 0.17 12.01
C GLN A 194 12.23 -0.63 12.89
N SER A 195 11.66 -1.58 13.62
CA SER A 195 12.44 -2.62 14.28
C SER A 195 13.20 -3.45 13.23
N ALA A 196 14.24 -4.18 13.66
CA ALA A 196 14.96 -5.08 12.76
C ALA A 196 14.04 -6.20 12.22
N GLN A 197 13.10 -6.66 13.06
CA GLN A 197 12.13 -7.69 12.69
C GLN A 197 11.11 -7.18 11.67
N GLU A 198 10.58 -5.96 11.85
CA GLU A 198 9.63 -5.36 10.90
C GLU A 198 10.28 -5.17 9.52
N ARG A 199 11.54 -4.69 9.49
CA ARG A 199 12.32 -4.59 8.25
C ARG A 199 12.48 -5.93 7.56
N ALA A 200 12.93 -6.94 8.31
CA ALA A 200 13.13 -8.29 7.77
C ALA A 200 11.82 -8.89 7.21
N ALA A 201 10.68 -8.65 7.87
CA ALA A 201 9.37 -9.12 7.40
C ALA A 201 8.93 -8.40 6.11
N VAL A 202 9.15 -7.07 6.02
CA VAL A 202 8.82 -6.32 4.81
C VAL A 202 9.69 -6.74 3.62
N ASP A 203 10.99 -6.96 3.87
CA ASP A 203 11.92 -7.46 2.85
C ASP A 203 11.54 -8.87 2.39
N SER A 204 11.12 -9.75 3.30
CA SER A 204 10.66 -11.11 2.94
C SER A 204 9.38 -11.07 2.12
N TRP A 205 8.40 -10.26 2.49
CA TRP A 205 7.16 -10.13 1.71
C TRP A 205 7.40 -9.51 0.33
N GLN A 206 8.32 -8.54 0.22
CA GLN A 206 8.70 -8.00 -1.08
C GLN A 206 9.33 -9.09 -1.96
N ALA A 207 10.21 -9.91 -1.40
CA ALA A 207 10.85 -11.02 -2.12
C ALA A 207 9.82 -12.08 -2.58
N GLU A 208 8.91 -12.49 -1.69
CA GLU A 208 7.82 -13.40 -2.02
C GLU A 208 6.95 -12.85 -3.15
N LEU A 209 6.59 -11.56 -3.10
CA LEU A 209 5.82 -10.91 -4.16
C LEU A 209 6.59 -10.86 -5.49
N ARG A 210 7.91 -10.65 -5.48
CA ARG A 210 8.72 -10.70 -6.71
C ARG A 210 8.75 -12.12 -7.29
N GLU A 211 8.86 -13.14 -6.45
CA GLU A 211 8.91 -14.54 -6.90
C GLU A 211 7.62 -14.96 -7.61
N ILE A 212 6.46 -14.49 -7.15
CA ILE A 212 5.16 -14.82 -7.74
C ILE A 212 4.69 -13.80 -8.81
N GLU A 213 5.59 -12.94 -9.30
CA GLU A 213 5.30 -11.83 -10.24
C GLU A 213 4.14 -10.94 -9.76
N GLY A 214 4.06 -10.72 -8.45
CA GLY A 214 2.90 -10.12 -7.85
C GLY A 214 2.80 -8.60 -7.95
N PHE A 215 3.84 -7.94 -8.42
CA PHE A 215 3.79 -6.51 -8.76
C PHE A 215 3.23 -6.27 -10.16
N ASP A 216 3.07 -7.31 -10.98
CA ASP A 216 2.50 -7.25 -12.32
C ASP A 216 1.02 -7.63 -12.29
N PRO A 217 0.19 -7.04 -13.19
CA PRO A 217 -1.17 -7.48 -13.36
C PRO A 217 -1.22 -8.89 -13.95
N VAL A 218 -2.27 -9.62 -13.59
CA VAL A 218 -2.52 -10.96 -14.10
C VAL A 218 -3.02 -10.84 -15.54
N VAL A 219 -2.21 -11.26 -16.51
CA VAL A 219 -2.58 -11.28 -17.93
C VAL A 219 -2.96 -12.70 -18.35
N VAL A 220 -4.24 -12.94 -18.58
CA VAL A 220 -4.78 -14.22 -19.06
C VAL A 220 -4.97 -14.15 -20.58
N GLY A 221 -4.81 -15.30 -21.27
CA GLY A 221 -4.98 -15.40 -22.72
C GLY A 221 -3.66 -15.45 -23.49
N GLY A 222 -2.53 -15.47 -22.77
CA GLY A 222 -1.23 -15.78 -23.39
C GLY A 222 -1.22 -17.20 -23.93
N GLY A 223 -0.70 -17.39 -25.14
CA GLY A 223 -0.58 -18.68 -25.79
C GLY A 223 0.44 -19.58 -25.09
N ILE A 224 0.00 -20.74 -24.61
CA ILE A 224 0.83 -21.77 -24.00
C ILE A 224 1.08 -22.87 -25.03
N LYS A 225 2.34 -23.28 -25.17
CA LYS A 225 2.72 -24.42 -26.02
C LYS A 225 2.36 -25.73 -25.34
N VAL A 226 1.54 -26.54 -25.97
CA VAL A 226 1.10 -27.85 -25.50
C VAL A 226 1.28 -28.88 -26.62
N PRO A 227 1.64 -30.14 -26.34
CA PRO A 227 1.67 -31.19 -27.35
C PRO A 227 0.29 -31.37 -28.01
N ASP A 228 0.26 -31.64 -29.30
CA ASP A 228 -0.99 -31.95 -30.02
C ASP A 228 -1.56 -33.27 -29.48
N PRO A 229 -2.84 -33.30 -29.05
CA PRO A 229 -3.51 -34.53 -28.60
C PRO A 229 -3.50 -35.67 -29.62
N VAL A 230 -3.46 -35.35 -30.91
CA VAL A 230 -3.48 -36.32 -32.02
C VAL A 230 -2.06 -36.70 -32.47
N ASN A 231 -1.14 -35.72 -32.50
CA ASN A 231 0.23 -35.90 -32.98
C ASN A 231 1.26 -35.43 -31.93
N PRO A 232 1.70 -36.28 -30.99
CA PRO A 232 2.57 -35.89 -29.88
C PRO A 232 3.89 -35.20 -30.27
N ASP A 233 4.36 -35.40 -31.50
CA ASP A 233 5.58 -34.77 -32.04
C ASP A 233 5.37 -33.30 -32.47
N GLN A 234 4.13 -32.83 -32.52
CA GLN A 234 3.76 -31.46 -32.86
C GLN A 234 3.33 -30.67 -31.62
N THR A 235 3.62 -29.37 -31.61
CA THR A 235 3.19 -28.47 -30.54
C THR A 235 2.15 -27.49 -31.07
N LEU A 236 1.04 -27.38 -30.35
CA LEU A 236 -0.01 -26.39 -30.58
C LEU A 236 0.16 -25.24 -29.59
N ILE A 237 -0.24 -24.04 -30.02
CA ILE A 237 -0.39 -22.89 -29.13
C ILE A 237 -1.87 -22.82 -28.77
N VAL A 238 -2.17 -22.95 -27.48
CA VAL A 238 -3.53 -22.84 -26.95
C VAL A 238 -3.61 -21.69 -25.96
N ASP A 239 -4.75 -21.02 -25.89
CA ASP A 239 -4.94 -19.96 -24.91
C ASP A 239 -4.89 -20.54 -23.49
N SER A 240 -4.57 -19.66 -22.54
CA SER A 240 -4.58 -19.95 -21.12
C SER A 240 -5.88 -19.52 -20.46
N ILE A 241 -6.21 -20.16 -19.34
CA ILE A 241 -7.25 -19.76 -18.41
C ILE A 241 -6.67 -19.63 -17.00
N GLY A 242 -7.15 -18.66 -16.23
CA GLY A 242 -6.66 -18.41 -14.87
C GLY A 242 -7.50 -19.11 -13.81
N ILE A 243 -6.93 -20.10 -13.11
CA ILE A 243 -7.55 -20.68 -11.92
C ILE A 243 -7.21 -19.82 -10.69
N VAL A 244 -8.24 -19.32 -10.03
CA VAL A 244 -8.11 -18.44 -8.86
C VAL A 244 -8.18 -19.24 -7.56
N THR A 245 -7.30 -18.93 -6.61
CA THR A 245 -7.34 -19.42 -5.22
C THR A 245 -7.31 -18.22 -4.28
N VAL A 246 -8.37 -18.05 -3.49
CA VAL A 246 -8.51 -16.95 -2.53
C VAL A 246 -8.01 -17.38 -1.16
N HIS A 247 -7.31 -16.50 -0.44
CA HIS A 247 -6.66 -16.79 0.84
C HIS A 247 -7.35 -16.15 2.05
N ASP A 248 -8.34 -15.28 1.82
CA ASP A 248 -9.10 -14.58 2.86
C ASP A 248 -10.62 -14.82 2.69
N GLY A 249 -11.39 -14.72 3.77
CA GLY A 249 -12.83 -14.98 3.78
C GLY A 249 -13.26 -16.23 4.53
N LEU A 250 -14.54 -16.60 4.39
CA LEU A 250 -15.13 -17.72 5.10
C LEU A 250 -14.47 -19.04 4.70
N SER A 251 -14.44 -20.01 5.62
CA SER A 251 -13.92 -21.33 5.28
C SER A 251 -14.93 -22.10 4.43
N LEU A 252 -14.41 -22.96 3.55
CA LEU A 252 -15.20 -23.96 2.86
C LEU A 252 -15.97 -24.84 3.85
N LEU A 253 -17.17 -25.26 3.46
CA LEU A 253 -17.94 -26.22 4.23
C LEU A 253 -17.22 -27.59 4.22
N PRO A 254 -17.36 -28.38 5.30
CA PRO A 254 -16.80 -29.73 5.32
C PRO A 254 -17.30 -30.57 4.14
N GLY A 255 -16.37 -31.16 3.38
CA GLY A 255 -16.68 -31.97 2.20
C GLY A 255 -16.52 -31.22 0.86
N GLU A 256 -16.48 -29.89 0.88
CA GLU A 256 -16.23 -29.09 -0.32
C GLU A 256 -14.73 -28.80 -0.51
N ILE A 257 -14.27 -28.82 -1.76
CA ILE A 257 -12.85 -28.61 -2.12
C ILE A 257 -12.66 -27.41 -3.06
N ILE A 258 -13.76 -26.81 -3.52
CA ILE A 258 -13.80 -25.66 -4.42
C ILE A 258 -14.97 -24.77 -3.98
N ALA A 259 -14.71 -23.47 -3.86
CA ALA A 259 -15.66 -22.47 -3.41
C ALA A 259 -16.65 -22.10 -4.52
N PRO A 260 -17.93 -21.87 -4.15
CA PRO A 260 -18.94 -21.42 -5.09
C PRO A 260 -18.62 -20.04 -5.65
N THR A 261 -19.08 -19.79 -6.88
CA THR A 261 -19.03 -18.45 -7.48
C THR A 261 -20.04 -17.54 -6.77
N VAL A 262 -19.59 -16.37 -6.33
CA VAL A 262 -20.41 -15.33 -5.69
C VAL A 262 -20.16 -13.99 -6.39
N GLY A 263 -21.13 -13.06 -6.37
CA GLY A 263 -20.93 -11.67 -6.83
C GLY A 263 -20.35 -11.51 -8.25
N ALA A 264 -20.63 -12.46 -9.15
CA ALA A 264 -20.08 -12.48 -10.51
C ALA A 264 -20.99 -11.78 -11.54
N ASP A 265 -22.28 -11.60 -11.21
CA ASP A 265 -23.23 -10.89 -12.07
C ASP A 265 -23.06 -9.37 -11.89
N PRO A 266 -22.90 -8.57 -12.96
CA PRO A 266 -22.85 -7.12 -12.88
C PRO A 266 -24.08 -6.45 -12.22
N SER A 267 -25.20 -7.16 -12.13
CA SER A 267 -26.42 -6.71 -11.46
C SER A 267 -26.45 -7.00 -9.95
N ASP A 268 -25.51 -7.81 -9.44
CA ASP A 268 -25.38 -8.08 -8.00
C ASP A 268 -24.91 -6.81 -7.27
N PRO A 269 -25.56 -6.41 -6.15
CA PRO A 269 -25.09 -5.30 -5.31
C PRO A 269 -23.62 -5.42 -4.88
N HIS A 270 -23.11 -6.65 -4.77
CA HIS A 270 -21.74 -6.99 -4.38
C HIS A 270 -20.92 -7.52 -5.55
N TYR A 271 -21.14 -6.96 -6.75
CA TYR A 271 -20.33 -7.27 -7.93
C TYR A 271 -18.86 -6.89 -7.73
N HIS A 272 -17.98 -7.90 -7.73
CA HIS A 272 -16.58 -7.73 -7.35
C HIS A 272 -15.61 -7.69 -8.55
N ASN A 273 -16.14 -7.71 -9.78
CA ASN A 273 -15.39 -7.63 -11.04
C ASN A 273 -14.16 -8.55 -11.10
N ASN A 274 -14.37 -9.87 -11.06
CA ASN A 274 -13.31 -10.88 -11.21
C ASN A 274 -12.19 -10.75 -10.15
N PHE A 275 -12.59 -10.75 -8.88
CA PHE A 275 -11.74 -10.64 -7.68
C PHE A 275 -10.91 -9.36 -7.56
N GLN A 276 -11.13 -8.34 -8.40
CA GLN A 276 -10.40 -7.07 -8.35
C GLN A 276 -10.87 -6.17 -7.20
N VAL A 277 -12.07 -6.40 -6.68
CA VAL A 277 -12.63 -5.69 -5.52
C VAL A 277 -12.86 -6.68 -4.36
N PRO A 278 -11.84 -6.92 -3.50
CA PRO A 278 -11.93 -7.93 -2.44
C PRO A 278 -13.08 -7.70 -1.44
N GLU A 279 -13.41 -6.43 -1.12
CA GLU A 279 -14.49 -6.14 -0.16
C GLU A 279 -15.84 -6.62 -0.68
N GLU A 280 -16.15 -6.40 -1.95
CA GLU A 280 -17.41 -6.85 -2.55
C GLU A 280 -17.46 -8.38 -2.66
N PHE A 281 -16.33 -9.03 -2.97
CA PHE A 281 -16.27 -10.51 -2.97
C PHE A 281 -16.58 -11.09 -1.59
N LEU A 282 -16.04 -10.48 -0.53
CA LEU A 282 -16.29 -10.93 0.84
C LEU A 282 -17.72 -10.60 1.29
N ALA A 283 -18.25 -9.44 0.90
CA ALA A 283 -19.63 -9.05 1.16
C ALA A 283 -20.65 -9.97 0.47
N ALA A 284 -20.32 -10.48 -0.72
CA ALA A 284 -21.11 -11.49 -1.44
C ALA A 284 -21.06 -12.90 -0.80
N GLY A 285 -20.36 -13.08 0.34
CA GLY A 285 -20.22 -14.38 1.01
C GLY A 285 -19.07 -15.23 0.47
N GLY A 286 -18.07 -14.61 -0.14
CA GLY A 286 -16.91 -15.27 -0.71
C GLY A 286 -16.15 -16.15 0.29
N GLN A 287 -15.78 -17.35 -0.15
CA GLN A 287 -15.09 -18.34 0.65
C GLN A 287 -13.62 -18.48 0.20
N ARG A 288 -12.72 -18.71 1.15
CA ARG A 288 -11.30 -18.98 0.87
C ARG A 288 -11.12 -20.37 0.27
N GLY A 289 -10.17 -20.51 -0.64
CA GLY A 289 -9.89 -21.74 -1.37
C GLY A 289 -9.90 -21.53 -2.89
N ARG A 290 -9.79 -22.63 -3.64
CA ARG A 290 -9.93 -22.60 -5.11
C ARG A 290 -11.36 -22.21 -5.47
N GLN A 291 -11.54 -21.39 -6.49
CA GLN A 291 -12.86 -20.86 -6.88
C GLN A 291 -13.42 -21.61 -8.10
N HIS A 292 -14.75 -21.72 -8.21
CA HIS A 292 -15.40 -22.15 -9.46
C HIS A 292 -15.22 -21.12 -10.58
N ALA A 293 -15.31 -19.84 -10.25
CA ALA A 293 -15.06 -18.77 -11.21
C ALA A 293 -13.59 -18.76 -11.63
N VAL A 294 -13.41 -18.77 -12.95
CA VAL A 294 -12.12 -18.73 -13.64
C VAL A 294 -11.95 -17.36 -14.28
N LEU A 295 -10.69 -16.92 -14.42
CA LEU A 295 -10.38 -15.72 -15.19
C LEU A 295 -10.25 -16.10 -16.66
N THR A 296 -10.99 -15.39 -17.51
CA THR A 296 -10.88 -15.44 -18.96
C THR A 296 -9.89 -14.42 -19.48
N ASP A 297 -9.63 -14.43 -20.78
CA ASP A 297 -8.66 -13.57 -21.45
C ASP A 297 -8.84 -12.08 -21.07
N GLY A 298 -7.76 -11.42 -20.64
CA GLY A 298 -7.80 -10.06 -20.13
C GLY A 298 -6.69 -9.74 -19.14
N THR A 299 -6.66 -8.48 -18.68
CA THR A 299 -5.70 -7.99 -17.69
C THR A 299 -6.42 -7.64 -16.39
N TYR A 300 -6.03 -8.29 -15.30
CA TYR A 300 -6.68 -8.15 -13.99
C TYR A 300 -5.69 -7.66 -12.94
N PHE A 301 -6.11 -6.67 -12.17
CA PHE A 301 -5.29 -6.10 -11.10
C PHE A 301 -5.72 -6.69 -9.77
N ILE A 302 -5.19 -7.87 -9.49
CA ILE A 302 -5.56 -8.69 -8.33
C ILE A 302 -4.48 -8.56 -7.28
N ASN A 303 -4.88 -8.27 -6.04
CA ASN A 303 -4.00 -8.35 -4.88
C ASN A 303 -3.51 -9.79 -4.70
N ARG A 304 -2.20 -10.04 -4.84
CA ARG A 304 -1.65 -11.40 -4.79
C ARG A 304 -1.56 -12.00 -3.39
N TRP A 305 -1.64 -11.18 -2.34
CA TRP A 305 -1.86 -11.69 -0.99
C TRP A 305 -3.30 -12.14 -0.78
N PHE A 306 -4.25 -11.52 -1.49
CA PHE A 306 -5.67 -11.90 -1.39
C PHE A 306 -5.98 -13.14 -2.22
N ALA A 307 -5.51 -13.19 -3.47
CA ALA A 307 -5.75 -14.31 -4.35
C ALA A 307 -4.54 -14.63 -5.24
N THR A 308 -4.22 -15.92 -5.35
CA THR A 308 -3.26 -16.43 -6.32
C THR A 308 -3.99 -16.91 -7.56
N VAL A 309 -3.39 -16.66 -8.73
CA VAL A 309 -3.89 -17.11 -10.03
C VAL A 309 -2.84 -17.99 -10.66
N ARG A 310 -3.26 -19.18 -11.08
CA ARG A 310 -2.46 -20.15 -11.80
C ARG A 310 -2.99 -20.29 -13.22
N MET A 311 -2.13 -20.06 -14.21
CA MET A 311 -2.49 -20.24 -15.61
C MET A 311 -2.47 -21.73 -15.98
N ILE A 312 -3.51 -22.18 -16.67
CA ILE A 312 -3.60 -23.54 -17.22
C ILE A 312 -3.98 -23.43 -18.70
N PRO A 313 -3.38 -24.23 -19.61
CA PRO A 313 -3.82 -24.26 -20.99
C PRO A 313 -5.27 -24.77 -21.12
N LYS A 314 -6.05 -24.18 -22.04
CA LYS A 314 -7.37 -24.70 -22.40
C LYS A 314 -7.23 -26.09 -23.03
N THR A 315 -8.09 -27.04 -22.65
CA THR A 315 -8.12 -28.37 -23.26
C THR A 315 -8.76 -28.29 -24.64
N LEU A 316 -8.01 -28.66 -25.68
CA LEU A 316 -8.50 -28.71 -27.05
C LEU A 316 -9.09 -30.09 -27.34
N VAL A 317 -10.36 -30.13 -27.76
CA VAL A 317 -11.00 -31.35 -28.27
C VAL A 317 -10.96 -31.30 -29.79
N PRO A 318 -10.20 -32.20 -30.47
CA PRO A 318 -10.09 -32.17 -31.92
C PRO A 318 -11.42 -32.46 -32.61
N ILE A 319 -11.52 -32.05 -33.88
CA ILE A 319 -12.69 -32.37 -34.72
C ILE A 319 -12.87 -33.90 -34.80
N GLY A 320 -14.11 -34.35 -34.70
CA GLY A 320 -14.44 -35.79 -34.73
C GLY A 320 -14.21 -36.53 -33.41
N HIS A 321 -13.79 -35.84 -32.35
CA HIS A 321 -13.64 -36.40 -31.00
C HIS A 321 -14.72 -35.87 -30.05
N VAL A 322 -15.02 -36.63 -29.00
CA VAL A 322 -15.92 -36.22 -27.92
C VAL A 322 -15.10 -36.03 -26.64
N GLY A 323 -15.19 -34.85 -26.03
CA GLY A 323 -14.65 -34.60 -24.70
C GLY A 323 -15.62 -35.10 -23.64
N VAL A 324 -15.14 -35.94 -22.73
CA VAL A 324 -15.92 -36.39 -21.55
C VAL A 324 -15.30 -35.75 -20.32
N VAL A 325 -16.09 -34.97 -19.59
CA VAL A 325 -15.67 -34.34 -18.34
C VAL A 325 -16.34 -35.07 -17.19
N VAL A 326 -15.55 -35.47 -16.20
CA VAL A 326 -16.06 -36.01 -14.93
C VAL A 326 -15.84 -34.95 -13.87
N SER A 327 -16.93 -34.37 -13.37
CA SER A 327 -16.86 -33.45 -12.23
C SER A 327 -16.79 -34.26 -10.93
N TYR A 328 -15.84 -33.94 -10.07
CA TYR A 328 -15.72 -34.53 -8.72
C TYR A 328 -16.25 -33.56 -7.64
N TYR A 329 -16.96 -32.53 -8.05
CA TYR A 329 -17.55 -31.50 -7.19
C TYR A 329 -18.89 -31.06 -7.78
N GLY A 330 -19.79 -30.59 -6.92
CA GLY A 330 -21.18 -30.26 -7.26
C GLY A 330 -22.09 -30.54 -6.08
N GLN A 331 -23.34 -30.06 -6.13
CA GLN A 331 -24.32 -30.50 -5.14
C GLN A 331 -24.59 -31.99 -5.36
N GLN A 332 -24.92 -32.71 -4.29
CA GLN A 332 -25.27 -34.12 -4.44
C GLN A 332 -26.66 -34.18 -5.07
N GLY A 333 -26.69 -34.39 -6.39
CA GLY A 333 -27.95 -34.44 -7.12
C GLY A 333 -28.80 -35.65 -6.74
N ARG A 334 -30.11 -35.53 -6.97
CA ARG A 334 -31.04 -36.62 -6.67
C ARG A 334 -31.10 -37.58 -7.85
N ASP A 335 -30.74 -38.84 -7.62
CA ASP A 335 -30.79 -39.84 -8.69
C ASP A 335 -32.23 -40.03 -9.25
N ILE A 336 -32.41 -39.62 -10.50
CA ILE A 336 -33.65 -39.79 -11.27
C ILE A 336 -33.58 -40.97 -12.24
N SER A 337 -32.51 -41.78 -12.22
CA SER A 337 -32.25 -42.79 -13.25
C SER A 337 -33.21 -43.99 -13.24
N GLY A 338 -34.02 -44.14 -12.19
CA GLY A 338 -34.90 -45.29 -11.99
C GLY A 338 -34.11 -46.60 -11.82
N THR A 339 -34.83 -47.71 -11.64
CA THR A 339 -34.20 -49.02 -11.32
C THR A 339 -33.52 -49.72 -12.50
N ALA A 340 -33.65 -49.18 -13.73
CA ALA A 340 -33.12 -49.78 -14.95
C ALA A 340 -31.68 -49.32 -15.27
N PHE A 341 -31.24 -48.18 -14.75
CA PHE A 341 -29.90 -47.65 -14.96
C PHE A 341 -29.00 -48.12 -13.82
N ARG A 342 -27.87 -48.75 -14.15
CA ARG A 342 -26.98 -49.37 -13.15
C ARG A 342 -25.61 -48.70 -13.02
N HIS A 343 -25.32 -47.70 -13.85
CA HIS A 343 -24.00 -47.10 -13.93
C HIS A 343 -24.11 -45.57 -13.88
N GLY A 344 -23.88 -45.00 -12.69
CA GLY A 344 -23.97 -43.56 -12.44
C GLY A 344 -25.35 -43.09 -12.00
N GLU A 345 -25.41 -41.84 -11.56
CA GLU A 345 -26.63 -41.13 -11.18
C GLU A 345 -26.96 -40.12 -12.30
N ARG A 346 -28.21 -40.11 -12.74
CA ARG A 346 -28.77 -39.02 -13.56
C ARG A 346 -29.36 -38.02 -12.59
N VAL A 347 -29.08 -36.76 -12.83
CA VAL A 347 -29.55 -35.64 -12.01
C VAL A 347 -30.27 -34.65 -12.92
N GLU A 348 -31.08 -33.78 -12.34
CA GLU A 348 -31.73 -32.71 -13.12
C GLU A 348 -30.70 -31.69 -13.63
N GLU A 349 -31.07 -30.92 -14.66
CA GLU A 349 -30.20 -29.87 -15.20
C GLU A 349 -29.95 -28.80 -14.13
N GLY A 350 -28.69 -28.70 -13.68
CA GLY A 350 -28.26 -27.75 -12.65
C GLY A 350 -27.99 -28.35 -11.26
N GLU A 351 -28.15 -29.66 -11.07
CA GLU A 351 -27.77 -30.39 -9.84
C GLU A 351 -26.35 -30.97 -9.88
#